data_AF-A0A699W727-F1
#
_entry.id   AF-A0A699W727-F1
#
_cell.length_a   1.000
_cell.length_b   1.000
_cell.length_c   1.000
_cell.angle_alpha   90.00
_cell.angle_beta   90.00
_cell.angle_gamma   90.00
#
_symmetry.space_group_name_H-M   'P 1'
#
loop_
_entity.id
_entity.type
_entity.pdbx_description
1 polymer ?
#
loop_
_entity_poly.entity_id
_entity_poly.type
_entity_poly.pdbx_seq_one_letter_code
_entity_poly.pdbx_strand_id
1 'polypeptide(L)'
;MKVTMMEEFCPPEEIQRMEERKKVEAYIRGLLENIKGEVTSSEPATLSKAVRMAHTLMEQKVKAIAEREADNKKRKWENFQGGSS
;
A
#
# COMPACT_ATOMS: atom_id res chain seq x y z
N MET A 1 44.13 -4.66 30.97
CA MET A 1 42.93 -4.00 30.42
C MET A 1 42.95 -4.18 28.91
N LYS A 2 42.25 -5.19 28.40
CA LYS A 2 42.05 -5.35 26.95
C LYS A 2 40.69 -4.76 26.65
N VAL A 3 40.72 -3.54 26.11
CA VAL A 3 39.54 -2.88 25.56
C VAL A 3 39.14 -3.73 24.35
N THR A 4 38.01 -4.44 24.45
CA THR A 4 37.44 -5.23 23.35
C THR A 4 36.81 -4.28 22.34
N MET A 5 37.65 -3.67 21.48
CA MET A 5 37.23 -2.79 20.38
C MET A 5 36.79 -3.58 19.15
N MET A 6 35.84 -4.50 19.30
CA MET A 6 35.14 -5.12 18.16
C MET A 6 33.64 -5.28 18.38
N GLU A 7 33.12 -4.81 19.51
CA GLU A 7 31.67 -4.66 19.72
C GLU A 7 31.36 -3.17 19.68
N GLU A 8 31.53 -2.58 18.49
CA GLU A 8 30.74 -1.41 18.08
C GLU A 8 29.30 -1.91 18.04
N PHE A 9 28.69 -1.95 19.23
CA PHE A 9 27.34 -2.38 19.48
C PHE A 9 26.44 -1.55 18.58
N CYS A 10 25.84 -2.17 17.57
CA CYS A 10 24.81 -1.53 16.77
C CYS A 10 23.78 -0.95 17.76
N PRO A 11 23.55 0.38 17.76
CA PRO A 11 22.69 0.99 18.76
C PRO A 11 21.31 0.31 18.75
N PRO A 12 20.67 0.06 19.91
CA PRO A 12 19.39 -0.65 20.00
C PRO A 12 18.32 -0.10 19.06
N GLU A 13 18.34 1.21 18.82
CA GLU A 13 17.45 1.92 17.91
C GLU A 13 17.67 1.50 16.45
N GLU A 14 18.90 1.24 16.05
CA GLU A 14 19.24 0.79 14.70
C GLU A 14 18.88 -0.69 14.49
N ILE A 15 19.04 -1.53 15.53
CA ILE A 15 18.55 -2.91 15.54
C ILE A 15 17.03 -2.93 15.37
N GLN A 16 16.30 -2.14 16.16
CA GLN A 16 14.84 -2.02 16.05
C GLN A 16 14.42 -1.51 14.67
N ARG A 17 15.12 -0.52 14.12
CA ARG A 17 14.84 0.01 12.77
C ARG A 17 15.11 -1.03 11.69
N MET A 18 16.14 -1.85 11.82
CA MET A 18 16.41 -2.99 10.93
C MET A 18 15.28 -4.03 10.98
N GLU A 19 14.79 -4.37 12.17
CA GLU A 19 13.66 -5.29 12.34
C GLU A 19 12.36 -4.74 11.75
N GLU A 20 12.07 -3.46 11.99
CA GLU A 20 10.90 -2.76 11.43
C GLU A 20 10.93 -2.81 9.90
N ARG A 21 12.09 -2.53 9.29
CA ARG A 21 12.28 -2.64 7.82
C ARG A 21 12.00 -4.05 7.31
N LYS A 22 12.50 -5.09 7.99
CA LYS A 22 12.25 -6.48 7.61
C LYS A 22 10.76 -6.84 7.71
N LYS A 23 10.05 -6.35 8.73
CA LYS A 23 8.59 -6.54 8.88
C LYS A 23 7.83 -5.86 7.74
N VAL A 24 8.21 -4.62 7.39
CA VAL A 24 7.63 -3.89 6.26
C VAL A 24 7.86 -4.65 4.95
N GLU A 25 9.08 -5.10 4.68
CA GLU A 25 9.41 -5.85 3.46
C GLU A 25 8.61 -7.16 3.37
N ALA A 26 8.53 -7.91 4.48
CA ALA A 26 7.73 -9.13 4.55
C ALA A 26 6.24 -8.87 4.27
N TYR A 27 5.69 -7.77 4.79
CA TYR A 27 4.32 -7.35 4.50
C TYR A 27 4.13 -7.00 3.02
N ILE A 28 5.01 -6.17 2.45
CA ILE A 28 4.96 -5.78 1.03
C ILE A 28 5.05 -7.01 0.11
N ARG A 29 5.87 -8.00 0.46
CA ARG A 29 6.00 -9.25 -0.32
C ARG A 29 4.69 -10.04 -0.39
N GLY A 30 3.81 -9.91 0.63
CA GLY A 30 2.50 -10.56 0.68
C GLY A 30 1.38 -9.77 0.00
N LEU A 31 1.63 -8.55 -0.49
CA LEU A 31 0.62 -7.73 -1.16
C LEU A 31 0.40 -8.15 -2.62
N LEU A 32 -0.82 -7.94 -3.09
CA LEU A 32 -1.18 -8.08 -4.50
C LEU A 32 -0.37 -7.10 -5.36
N GLU A 33 0.08 -7.50 -6.55
CA GLU A 33 1.02 -6.75 -7.39
C GLU A 33 0.59 -5.30 -7.68
N ASN A 34 -0.71 -5.11 -7.88
CA ASN A 34 -1.34 -3.82 -8.14
C ASN A 34 -1.29 -2.83 -6.96
N ILE A 35 -1.17 -3.32 -5.72
CA ILE A 35 -1.00 -2.50 -4.50
C ILE A 35 0.48 -2.47 -4.12
N LYS A 36 1.18 -3.58 -4.33
CA LYS A 36 2.60 -3.77 -4.00
C LYS A 36 3.47 -2.69 -4.64
N GLY A 37 3.26 -2.39 -5.93
CA GLY A 37 4.02 -1.35 -6.63
C GLY A 37 3.89 0.03 -5.98
N GLU A 38 2.65 0.44 -5.69
CA GLU A 38 2.32 1.73 -5.08
C GLU A 38 2.87 1.86 -3.65
N VAL A 39 2.72 0.80 -2.84
CA VAL A 39 3.25 0.78 -1.47
C VAL A 39 4.78 0.77 -1.47
N THR A 40 5.42 0.02 -2.38
CA THR A 40 6.89 -0.02 -2.49
C THR A 40 7.44 1.35 -2.89
N SER A 41 6.83 2.01 -3.87
CA SER A 41 7.24 3.34 -4.34
C SER A 41 7.12 4.42 -3.27
N SER A 42 6.29 4.21 -2.26
CA SER A 42 6.06 5.18 -1.18
C SER A 42 6.98 4.97 0.03
N GLU A 43 7.81 3.93 0.00
CA GLU A 43 8.83 3.59 1.01
C GLU A 43 8.33 3.80 2.46
N PRO A 44 7.35 2.99 2.92
CA PRO A 44 6.81 3.14 4.26
C PRO A 44 7.86 2.83 5.32
N ALA A 45 8.10 3.79 6.23
CA ALA A 45 9.09 3.65 7.30
C ALA A 45 8.66 2.67 8.42
N THR A 46 7.36 2.38 8.52
CA THR A 46 6.78 1.53 9.58
C THR A 46 5.72 0.60 9.01
N LEU A 47 5.50 -0.53 9.67
CA LEU A 47 4.49 -1.51 9.25
C LEU A 47 3.08 -0.89 9.25
N SER A 48 2.74 -0.11 10.27
CA SER A 48 1.44 0.57 10.37
C SER A 48 1.19 1.52 9.21
N LYS A 49 2.22 2.21 8.72
CA LYS A 49 2.11 3.06 7.53
C LYS A 49 1.84 2.22 6.28
N ALA A 50 2.59 1.14 6.08
CA ALA A 50 2.39 0.22 4.96
C ALA A 50 0.95 -0.35 4.94
N VAL A 51 0.44 -0.77 6.10
CA VAL A 51 -0.93 -1.30 6.25
C VAL A 51 -1.99 -0.26 5.91
N ARG A 52 -1.86 0.97 6.46
CA ARG A 52 -2.80 2.06 6.15
C ARG A 52 -2.82 2.40 4.66
N MET A 53 -1.64 2.45 4.03
CA MET A 53 -1.53 2.72 2.60
C MET A 53 -2.20 1.64 1.76
N ALA A 54 -1.92 0.36 2.04
CA ALA A 54 -2.55 -0.75 1.34
C ALA A 54 -4.08 -0.71 1.46
N HIS A 55 -4.60 -0.40 2.65
CA HIS A 55 -6.04 -0.23 2.87
C HIS A 55 -6.63 0.91 2.03
N THR A 56 -6.04 2.11 2.10
CA THR A 56 -6.52 3.27 1.33
C THR A 56 -6.53 3.01 -0.18
N LEU A 57 -5.48 2.37 -0.70
CA LEU A 57 -5.39 2.05 -2.12
C LEU A 57 -6.47 1.05 -2.56
N MET A 58 -6.78 0.07 -1.71
CA MET A 58 -7.85 -0.88 -1.96
C MET A 58 -9.21 -0.18 -1.99
N GLU A 59 -9.48 0.68 -1.01
CA GLU A 59 -10.72 1.44 -0.91
C GLU A 59 -10.91 2.39 -2.12
N GLN A 60 -9.85 3.07 -2.55
CA GLN A 60 -9.86 3.91 -3.74
C GLN A 60 -10.19 3.12 -5.01
N LYS A 61 -9.63 1.92 -5.18
CA LYS A 61 -9.94 1.07 -6.34
C LYS A 61 -11.38 0.59 -6.34
N VAL A 62 -11.91 0.17 -5.18
CA VAL A 62 -13.32 -0.24 -5.05
C VAL A 62 -14.25 0.94 -5.40
N LYS A 63 -13.95 2.13 -4.86
CA LYS A 63 -14.72 3.33 -5.17
C LYS A 63 -14.71 3.68 -6.65
N ALA A 64 -13.54 3.63 -7.29
CA ALA A 64 -13.41 3.92 -8.72
C ALA A 64 -14.20 2.94 -9.60
N ILE A 65 -14.26 1.66 -9.22
CA ILE A 65 -15.07 0.65 -9.92
C ILE A 65 -16.56 0.99 -9.78
N ALA A 66 -17.04 1.27 -8.56
CA ALA A 66 -18.43 1.62 -8.30
C ALA A 66 -18.88 2.88 -9.06
N GLU A 67 -18.04 3.92 -9.09
CA GLU A 67 -18.30 5.14 -9.86
C GLU A 67 -18.40 4.86 -11.36
N ARG A 68 -17.49 4.05 -11.91
CA ARG A 68 -17.51 3.66 -13.33
C ARG A 68 -18.76 2.85 -13.68
N GLU A 69 -19.21 1.97 -12.80
CA GLU A 69 -20.44 1.19 -12.99
C GLU A 69 -21.69 2.08 -12.98
N ALA A 70 -21.75 3.02 -12.03
CA ALA A 70 -22.84 4.00 -11.96
C ALA A 70 -22.91 4.86 -13.22
N ASP A 71 -21.76 5.35 -13.70
CA ASP A 71 -21.67 6.14 -14.93
C ASP A 71 -22.07 5.33 -16.18
N ASN A 72 -21.59 4.09 -16.30
CA ASN A 72 -21.99 3.19 -17.38
C ASN A 72 -23.51 2.92 -17.38
N LYS A 73 -24.11 2.73 -16.20
CA LYS A 73 -25.57 2.53 -16.07
C LYS A 73 -26.34 3.78 -16.48
N LYS A 74 -25.88 4.96 -16.07
CA LYS A 74 -26.47 6.25 -16.46
C LYS A 74 -26.44 6.43 -17.98
N ARG A 75 -25.28 6.25 -18.60
CA ARG A 75 -25.15 6.33 -20.07
C ARG A 75 -26.06 5.34 -20.78
N LYS A 76 -26.16 4.10 -20.29
CA LYS A 76 -27.05 3.10 -20.90
C LYS A 76 -28.52 3.51 -20.83
N TRP A 77 -28.97 4.09 -19.72
CA TRP A 77 -30.33 4.62 -19.56
C TRP A 77 -30.62 5.75 -20.56
N GLU A 78 -29.69 6.71 -20.69
CA GLU A 78 -29.82 7.82 -21.65
C GLU A 78 -29.94 7.33 -23.10
N ASN A 79 -29.16 6.31 -23.48
CA ASN A 79 -29.22 5.69 -24.81
C ASN A 79 -30.59 5.02 -25.09
N PHE A 80 -31.23 4.42 -24.09
CA PHE A 80 -32.57 3.84 -24.26
C PHE A 80 -33.68 4.89 -24.39
N GLN A 81 -33.53 6.06 -23.76
CA GLN A 81 -34.52 7.13 -23.86
C GLN A 81 -34.36 8.01 -25.12
N GLY A 82 -33.15 8.11 -25.68
CA GLY A 82 -32.89 8.89 -26.89
C GLY A 82 -33.30 8.22 -28.20
N GLY A 83 -33.56 6.91 -28.20
CA GLY A 83 -33.90 6.12 -29.39
C GLY A 83 -35.39 6.02 -29.73
N SER A 84 -36.27 6.69 -28.98
CA SER A 84 -37.72 6.71 -29.21
C SER A 84 -38.20 7.98 -29.91
N SER A 85 -37.46 8.43 -30.93
CA SER A 85 -37.92 9.45 -31.90
C SER A 85 -38.18 8.83 -33.25
#